data_AF-A0A543K4G4-F1
#
_entry.id   AF-A0A543K4G4-F1
#
_cell.length_a   1.000
_cell.length_b   1.000
_cell.length_c   1.000
_cell.angle_alpha   90.00
_cell.angle_beta   90.00
_cell.angle_gamma   90.00
#
_symmetry.space_group_name_H-M   'P 1'
#
loop_
_entity.id
_entity.type
_entity.pdbx_description
1 polymer ?
#
loop_
_entity_poly.entity_id
_entity_poly.type
_entity_poly.pdbx_seq_one_letter_code
_entity_poly.pdbx_strand_id
1 'polypeptide(L)'
;MFKLEITDDRSPERRKPDPVVAREGVFSLIEPEALSPVEAARPETLAVAATKRNARPARYWLPEDILKYVTRIYARFSNPFRPKRQDNRDRTGGRK
;
A
#
# COMPACT_ATOMS: atom_id res chain seq x y z
N MET A 1 22.34 -3.09 22.53
CA MET A 1 21.00 -3.26 21.93
C MET A 1 21.11 -2.88 20.46
N PHE A 2 20.87 -3.81 19.53
CA PHE A 2 21.05 -3.55 18.09
C PHE A 2 19.76 -2.94 17.49
N LYS A 3 19.90 -1.84 16.75
CA LYS A 3 18.81 -1.06 16.14
C LYS A 3 18.91 -1.21 14.62
N LEU A 4 17.84 -1.67 13.97
CA LEU A 4 17.75 -1.77 12.51
C LEU A 4 16.81 -0.68 12.00
N GLU A 5 17.32 0.20 11.14
CA GLU A 5 16.54 1.21 10.42
C GLU A 5 16.19 0.64 9.05
N ILE A 6 14.90 0.37 8.80
CA ILE A 6 14.43 -0.13 7.51
C ILE A 6 13.98 1.06 6.67
N THR A 7 14.84 1.51 5.78
CA THR A 7 14.53 2.50 4.74
C THR A 7 14.16 1.80 3.44
N ASP A 8 13.41 2.47 2.57
CA ASP A 8 13.27 2.00 1.19
C ASP A 8 14.53 2.43 0.42
N ASP A 9 15.46 1.49 0.22
CA ASP A 9 16.79 1.77 -0.37
C ASP A 9 16.72 2.15 -1.86
N ARG A 10 15.54 2.09 -2.48
CA ARG A 10 15.36 2.51 -3.87
C ARG A 10 15.19 4.02 -3.93
N SER A 11 16.24 4.71 -4.40
CA SER A 11 16.15 6.13 -4.76
C SER A 11 14.99 6.35 -5.74
N PRO A 12 14.30 7.51 -5.68
CA PRO A 12 13.21 7.83 -6.60
C PRO A 12 13.59 7.66 -8.07
N GLU A 13 14.84 7.99 -8.41
CA GLU A 13 15.42 7.86 -9.76
C GLU A 13 15.60 6.41 -10.23
N ARG A 14 15.74 5.45 -9.31
CA ARG A 14 15.87 4.02 -9.62
C ARG A 14 14.54 3.29 -9.73
N ARG A 15 13.41 3.97 -9.51
CA ARG A 15 12.08 3.38 -9.67
C ARG A 15 11.73 3.40 -11.15
N LYS A 16 11.44 2.21 -11.72
CA LYS A 16 10.88 2.13 -13.06
C LYS A 16 9.58 2.96 -13.12
N PRO A 17 9.36 3.74 -14.18
CA PRO A 17 8.12 4.47 -14.37
C PRO A 17 6.94 3.49 -14.50
N ASP A 18 5.72 3.94 -14.16
CA ASP A 18 4.52 3.13 -14.37
C ASP A 18 4.34 2.92 -15.89
N PRO A 19 4.27 1.68 -16.38
CA PRO A 19 4.16 1.39 -17.82
C PRO A 19 2.91 1.99 -18.48
N VAL A 20 1.84 2.25 -17.71
CA VAL A 20 0.63 2.92 -18.22
C VAL A 20 0.91 4.40 -18.48
N VAL A 21 1.59 5.07 -17.55
CA VAL A 21 1.99 6.48 -17.68
C VAL A 21 3.04 6.64 -18.78
N ALA A 22 3.99 5.70 -18.84
CA ALA A 22 5.04 5.67 -19.86
C ALA A 22 4.55 5.23 -21.25
N ARG A 23 3.29 4.80 -21.38
CA ARG A 23 2.71 4.24 -22.62
C ARG A 23 3.59 3.16 -23.24
N GLU A 24 4.10 2.25 -22.41
CA GLU A 24 5.00 1.18 -22.86
C GLU A 24 4.22 -0.07 -23.28
N GLY A 25 4.65 -0.72 -24.36
CA GLY A 25 4.10 -2.00 -24.81
C GLY A 25 2.63 -1.89 -25.23
N VAL A 26 1.76 -2.76 -24.71
CA VAL A 26 0.33 -2.81 -25.03
C VAL A 26 -0.40 -1.49 -24.73
N PHE A 27 0.09 -0.72 -23.74
CA PHE A 27 -0.51 0.57 -23.36
C PHE A 27 -0.14 1.72 -24.31
N SER A 28 0.79 1.52 -25.25
CA SER A 28 1.09 2.51 -26.30
C SER A 28 -0.04 2.68 -27.32
N LEU A 29 -0.82 1.61 -27.52
CA LEU A 29 -1.87 1.53 -28.55
C LEU A 29 -3.25 1.96 -28.01
N ILE A 30 -3.38 2.17 -26.70
CA ILE A 30 -4.66 2.49 -26.07
C ILE A 30 -4.86 4.00 -26.07
N GLU A 31 -5.95 4.46 -26.69
CA GLU A 31 -6.34 5.86 -26.62
C GLU A 31 -6.83 6.22 -25.21
N PRO A 32 -6.59 7.45 -24.71
CA PRO A 32 -6.94 7.84 -23.35
C PRO A 32 -8.43 7.66 -23.01
N GLU A 33 -9.29 7.81 -24.00
CA GLU A 33 -10.75 7.69 -23.88
C GLU A 33 -11.21 6.23 -23.77
N ALA A 34 -10.36 5.27 -24.18
CA ALA A 34 -10.63 3.85 -24.08
C ALA A 34 -10.22 3.25 -22.72
N LEU A 35 -9.65 4.07 -21.82
CA LEU A 35 -9.30 3.63 -20.46
C LEU A 35 -10.56 3.39 -19.63
N SER A 36 -10.55 2.33 -18.83
CA SER A 36 -11.62 2.14 -17.85
C SER A 36 -11.61 3.28 -16.82
N PRO A 37 -12.76 3.65 -16.21
CA PRO A 37 -12.81 4.73 -15.24
C PRO A 37 -11.88 4.51 -14.03
N VAL A 38 -11.59 3.25 -13.69
CA VAL A 38 -10.64 2.89 -12.62
C VAL A 38 -9.20 3.18 -13.03
N GLU A 39 -8.84 2.88 -14.28
CA GLU A 39 -7.49 3.15 -14.81
C GLU A 39 -7.28 4.65 -15.05
N ALA A 40 -8.32 5.37 -15.49
CA ALA A 40 -8.28 6.82 -15.65
C ALA A 40 -8.06 7.55 -14.30
N ALA A 41 -8.63 7.04 -13.20
CA ALA A 41 -8.43 7.59 -11.85
C ALA A 41 -7.13 7.14 -11.15
N ARG A 42 -6.39 6.20 -11.76
CA ARG A 42 -5.13 5.67 -11.21
C ARG A 42 -4.08 6.74 -10.86
N PRO A 43 -3.77 7.75 -11.69
CA PRO A 43 -2.80 8.78 -11.32
C PRO A 43 -3.16 9.53 -10.03
N GLU A 44 -4.45 9.85 -9.83
CA GLU A 44 -4.92 10.51 -8.61
C GLU A 44 -4.77 9.61 -7.39
N THR A 45 -5.15 8.33 -7.51
CA THR A 45 -5.00 7.35 -6.42
C THR A 45 -3.53 7.13 -6.05
N LEU A 46 -2.61 7.14 -7.02
CA LEU A 46 -1.17 7.05 -6.79
C LEU A 46 -0.63 8.29 -6.08
N ALA A 47 -1.08 9.49 -6.46
CA ALA A 47 -0.70 10.73 -5.77
C ALA A 47 -1.16 10.72 -4.30
N VAL A 48 -2.38 10.25 -4.02
CA VAL A 48 -2.90 10.06 -2.66
C VAL A 48 -2.10 8.98 -1.90
N ALA A 49 -1.69 7.90 -2.56
CA ALA A 49 -0.87 6.87 -1.93
C ALA A 49 0.55 7.37 -1.61
N ALA A 50 1.16 8.16 -2.50
CA ALA A 50 2.47 8.76 -2.32
C ALA A 50 2.49 9.78 -1.18
N THR A 51 1.50 10.68 -1.12
CA THR A 51 1.35 11.64 -0.01
C THR A 51 1.15 10.93 1.33
N LYS A 52 0.26 9.93 1.39
CA LYS A 52 0.08 9.08 2.59
C LYS A 52 1.35 8.35 2.98
N ARG A 53 2.17 7.93 2.02
CA ARG A 53 3.44 7.26 2.28
C ARG A 53 4.47 8.24 2.86
N ASN A 54 4.60 9.43 2.29
CA ASN A 54 5.55 10.44 2.74
C ASN A 54 5.16 11.05 4.10
N ALA A 55 3.86 11.11 4.39
CA ALA A 55 3.34 11.56 5.69
C ALA A 55 3.45 10.51 6.80
N ARG A 56 3.89 9.28 6.53
CA ARG A 56 4.06 8.27 7.58
C ARG A 56 5.25 8.66 8.46
N PRO A 57 5.08 8.67 9.80
CA PRO A 57 6.20 8.87 10.70
C PRO A 57 7.22 7.74 10.50
N ALA A 58 8.51 8.08 10.62
CA ALA A 58 9.58 7.10 10.67
C ALA A 58 9.26 6.10 11.79
N ARG A 59 8.96 4.86 11.41
CA ARG A 59 8.58 3.81 12.34
C ARG A 59 9.78 2.91 12.55
N TYR A 60 10.24 2.83 13.80
CA TYR A 60 11.22 1.83 14.20
C TYR A 60 10.52 0.49 14.39
N TRP A 61 11.10 -0.56 13.82
CA TRP A 61 10.58 -1.92 13.93
C TRP A 61 11.47 -2.69 14.89
N LEU A 62 10.88 -3.24 15.94
CA LEU A 62 11.57 -4.24 16.74
C LEU A 62 11.50 -5.59 16.01
N PRO A 63 12.47 -6.50 16.20
CA PRO A 63 12.42 -7.83 15.58
C PRO A 63 11.09 -8.58 15.81
N GLU A 64 10.50 -8.42 17.00
CA GLU A 64 9.18 -8.99 17.31
C GLU A 64 8.04 -8.40 16.48
N ASP A 65 8.09 -7.10 16.18
CA ASP A 65 7.06 -6.42 15.37
C ASP A 65 7.08 -6.94 13.93
N ILE A 66 8.29 -7.21 13.41
CA ILE A 66 8.49 -7.78 12.08
C ILE A 66 7.87 -9.18 12.03
N LEU A 67 8.18 -10.04 13.00
CA LEU A 67 7.63 -11.40 13.07
C LEU A 67 6.10 -11.39 13.20
N LYS A 68 5.53 -10.53 14.04
CA LYS A 68 4.07 -10.36 14.19
C LYS A 68 3.41 -9.87 12.90
N TYR A 69 4.09 -9.01 12.15
CA TYR A 69 3.56 -8.49 10.88
C TYR A 69 3.60 -9.55 9.77
N VAL A 70 4.72 -10.25 9.63
CA VAL A 70 4.88 -11.34 8.64
C VAL A 70 3.86 -12.44 8.90
N THR A 71 3.74 -12.92 10.14
CA THR A 71 2.75 -13.95 10.50
C THR A 71 1.31 -13.51 10.21
N ARG A 72 0.98 -12.23 10.42
CA ARG A 72 -0.34 -11.67 10.06
C ARG A 72 -0.59 -11.67 8.55
N ILE A 73 0.44 -11.35 7.75
CA ILE A 73 0.36 -11.42 6.28
C ILE A 73 0.10 -12.86 5.85
N TYR A 74 0.89 -13.82 6.33
CA TYR A 74 0.70 -15.23 6.01
C TYR A 74 -0.68 -15.74 6.44
N ALA A 75 -1.16 -15.34 7.62
CA ALA A 75 -2.51 -15.71 8.08
C ALA A 75 -3.61 -15.22 7.12
N ARG A 76 -3.43 -14.05 6.50
CA ARG A 76 -4.37 -13.49 5.52
C ARG A 76 -4.41 -14.29 4.21
N PHE A 77 -3.27 -14.83 3.79
CA PHE A 77 -3.17 -15.63 2.56
C PHE A 77 -3.46 -17.13 2.78
N SER A 78 -3.22 -17.64 3.99
CA SER A 78 -3.53 -19.03 4.36
C SER A 78 -5.02 -19.32 4.46
N ASN A 79 -5.87 -18.29 4.49
CA ASN A 79 -7.32 -18.46 4.65
C ASN A 79 -8.09 -17.44 3.80
N PRO A 80 -8.23 -17.69 2.47
CA PRO A 80 -8.80 -16.73 1.53
C PRO A 80 -10.29 -16.43 1.76
N PHE A 81 -10.99 -17.27 2.52
CA PHE A 81 -12.40 -17.11 2.87
C PHE A 81 -12.64 -16.40 4.20
N ARG A 82 -11.61 -15.85 4.86
CA ARG A 82 -11.84 -15.13 6.12
C ARG A 82 -12.69 -13.88 5.85
N PRO A 83 -13.93 -13.80 6.36
CA PRO A 83 -14.71 -12.58 6.23
C PRO A 83 -13.94 -11.44 6.90
N LYS A 84 -13.87 -10.29 6.22
CA LYS A 84 -13.27 -9.05 6.77
C LYS A 84 -13.86 -8.86 8.17
N ARG A 85 -13.01 -8.86 9.19
CA ARG A 85 -13.42 -8.39 10.52
C ARG A 85 -13.83 -6.93 10.33
N GLN A 86 -15.12 -6.68 10.45
CA GLN A 86 -15.67 -5.34 10.60
C GLN A 86 -15.14 -4.85 11.94
N ASP A 87 -14.14 -3.98 11.90
CA ASP A 87 -13.58 -3.38 13.10
C ASP A 87 -14.71 -2.61 13.79
N ASN A 88 -15.19 -3.15 14.92
CA ASN A 88 -16.18 -2.53 15.77
C ASN A 88 -15.66 -1.18 16.27
N ARG A 89 -15.96 -0.11 15.53
CA ARG A 89 -15.72 1.30 15.94
C ARG A 89 -16.83 1.88 16.83
N ASP A 90 -17.76 1.04 17.30
CA ASP A 90 -18.92 1.50 18.08
C ASP A 90 -18.92 1.02 19.55
N ARG A 91 -17.74 0.85 20.18
CA ARG A 91 -17.65 0.52 21.62
C ARG A 91 -16.97 1.59 22.48
N THR A 92 -17.10 2.85 22.10
CA THR A 92 -16.87 3.99 23.01
C THR A 92 -18.06 4.96 22.93
N GLY A 93 -19.21 4.49 23.41
CA GLY A 93 -20.39 5.31 23.62
C GLY A 93 -21.23 4.67 24.71
N GLY A 94 -21.05 5.11 25.96
CA GLY A 94 -21.91 4.72 27.07
C GLY A 94 -21.20 4.02 28.23
N ARG A 95 -20.50 4.80 29.06
CA ARG A 95 -20.56 4.60 30.51
C ARG A 95 -21.24 5.84 31.09
N LYS A 96 -22.47 5.64 31.56
CA LYS A 96 -23.08 6.48 32.59
C LYS A 96 -22.43 6.17 33.93
#